data_AF-A0A3D5VGK9-F1
#
_entry.id   AF-A0A3D5VGK9-F1
#
_cell.length_a   1.000
_cell.length_b   1.000
_cell.length_c   1.000
_cell.angle_alpha   90.00
_cell.angle_beta   90.00
_cell.angle_gamma   90.00
#
_symmetry.space_group_name_H-M   'P 1'
#
loop_
_entity.id
_entity.type
_entity.pdbx_description
1 polymer ?
#
loop_
_entity_poly.entity_id
_entity_poly.type
_entity_poly.pdbx_seq_one_letter_code
_entity_poly.pdbx_strand_id
1 'polypeptide(L)' 'GEDVETLFMATSTSYSYLSSSLVKEVARLGGSIKDLVPPVVHDEIFSQLRG' A
#
# COMPACT_ATOMS: atom_id res chain seq x y z
N GLY A 1 3.78 -20.01 29.06
CA GLY A 1 3.91 -19.37 27.75
C GLY A 1 2.70 -18.51 27.59
N GLU A 2 2.87 -17.24 27.27
CA GLU A 2 1.72 -16.40 26.95
C GLU A 2 1.28 -16.76 25.54
N ASP A 3 0.03 -17.20 25.40
CA ASP A 3 -0.58 -17.53 24.12
C ASP A 3 -0.90 -16.22 23.39
N VAL A 4 -0.41 -16.10 22.15
CA VAL A 4 -0.67 -14.92 21.30
C VAL A 4 -2.00 -15.13 20.57
N GLU A 5 -2.95 -14.25 20.81
CA GLU A 5 -4.25 -14.26 20.13
C GLU A 5 -4.24 -13.40 18.87
N THR A 6 -4.88 -13.88 17.80
CA THR A 6 -5.00 -13.16 16.53
C THR A 6 -6.44 -12.69 16.31
N LEU A 7 -6.62 -11.38 16.16
CA LEU A 7 -7.90 -10.78 15.82
C LEU A 7 -7.94 -10.45 14.33
N PHE A 8 -9.02 -10.83 13.67
CA PHE A 8 -9.29 -10.48 12.27
C PHE A 8 -10.37 -9.39 12.21
N MET A 9 -10.16 -8.40 11.34
CA MET A 9 -11.11 -7.31 11.09
C MET A 9 -11.38 -7.18 9.60
N ALA A 10 -12.62 -6.90 9.23
CA ALA A 10 -12.96 -6.59 7.84
C ALA A 10 -12.41 -5.21 7.45
N THR A 11 -11.87 -5.11 6.24
CA THR A 11 -11.45 -3.82 5.68
C THR A 11 -12.67 -2.96 5.32
N SER A 12 -12.49 -1.63 5.35
CA SER A 12 -13.48 -0.70 4.81
C SER A 12 -13.71 -0.97 3.33
N THR A 13 -14.98 -0.95 2.89
CA THR A 13 -15.37 -1.15 1.50
C THR A 13 -14.66 -0.19 0.54
N SER A 14 -14.33 1.02 1.00
CA SER A 14 -13.63 2.06 0.23
C SER A 14 -12.17 1.74 -0.09
N TYR A 15 -11.56 0.75 0.60
CA TYR A 15 -10.16 0.39 0.44
C TYR A 15 -9.95 -1.11 0.18
N SER A 16 -11.03 -1.86 -0.06
CA SER A 16 -11.00 -3.32 -0.26
C SER A 16 -10.22 -3.76 -1.50
N TYR A 17 -10.05 -2.86 -2.48
CA TYR A 17 -9.31 -3.10 -3.71
C TYR A 17 -7.80 -2.78 -3.61
N LEU A 18 -7.35 -2.14 -2.52
CA LEU A 18 -5.96 -1.73 -2.38
C LEU A 18 -5.08 -2.90 -1.90
N SER A 19 -3.95 -3.07 -2.59
CA SER A 19 -2.85 -3.91 -2.14
C SER A 19 -1.51 -3.23 -2.47
N SER A 20 -0.48 -3.51 -1.68
CA SER A 20 0.85 -2.94 -1.93
C SER A 20 1.44 -3.38 -3.27
N SER A 21 1.11 -4.58 -3.75
CA SER A 21 1.53 -5.07 -5.06
C SER A 21 0.93 -4.23 -6.18
N LEU A 22 -0.39 -3.97 -6.11
CA LEU A 22 -1.09 -3.17 -7.11
C LEU A 22 -0.55 -1.72 -7.17
N VAL A 23 -0.38 -1.07 -6.01
CA VAL A 23 0.15 0.30 -5.96
C VAL A 23 1.55 0.37 -6.57
N LYS A 24 2.42 -0.58 -6.23
CA LYS A 24 3.79 -0.63 -6.79
C LYS A 24 3.81 -0.89 -8.29
N GLU A 25 2.89 -1.71 -8.80
CA GLU A 25 2.76 -1.99 -10.23
C GLU A 25 2.33 -0.73 -11.01
N VAL A 26 1.30 -0.03 -10.53
CA VAL A 26 0.86 1.25 -11.12
C VAL A 26 2.01 2.26 -11.15
N ALA A 27 2.75 2.41 -10.05
CA ALA A 27 3.90 3.32 -9.99
C ALA A 27 5.01 2.93 -10.98
N ARG A 28 5.33 1.63 -11.12
CA ARG A 28 6.33 1.11 -12.07
C ARG A 28 5.97 1.39 -13.53
N LEU A 29 4.68 1.37 -13.85
CA LEU A 29 4.16 1.66 -15.19
C LEU A 29 4.00 3.17 -15.45
N GLY A 30 4.39 4.02 -14.51
CA GLY A 30 4.28 5.48 -14.64
C GLY A 30 2.88 6.04 -14.34
N GLY A 31 1.98 5.24 -13.75
CA GLY A 31 0.68 5.69 -13.29
C GLY A 31 0.77 6.49 -11.99
N SER A 32 -0.22 7.37 -11.76
CA SER A 32 -0.33 8.14 -10.52
C SER A 32 -0.85 7.30 -9.36
N ILE A 33 -0.23 7.42 -8.19
CA ILE A 33 -0.64 6.77 -6.94
C ILE A 33 -0.99 7.76 -5.82
N LYS A 34 -1.10 9.06 -6.14
CA LYS A 34 -1.22 10.17 -5.18
C LYS A 34 -2.31 10.00 -4.12
N ASP A 35 -3.47 9.46 -4.52
CA ASP A 35 -4.63 9.29 -3.62
C ASP A 35 -4.75 7.87 -3.05
N LEU A 36 -3.80 6.99 -3.39
CA LEU A 36 -3.78 5.58 -2.96
C LEU A 36 -2.85 5.35 -1.76
N VAL A 37 -2.00 6.34 -1.44
CA VAL A 37 -1.03 6.27 -0.34
C VAL A 37 -0.89 7.61 0.37
N PRO A 38 -0.49 7.63 1.65
CA PRO A 38 -0.10 8.86 2.33
C PRO A 38 1.07 9.57 1.61
N PRO A 39 1.18 10.91 1.69
CA PRO A 39 2.23 11.66 1.00
C PRO A 39 3.66 11.19 1.30
N VAL A 40 3.94 10.80 2.55
CA VAL A 40 5.25 10.29 2.96
C VAL A 40 5.65 9.00 2.25
N VAL A 41 4.68 8.20 1.81
CA VAL A 41 4.91 6.92 1.11
C VAL A 41 5.04 7.15 -0.40
N HIS A 42 4.34 8.15 -0.95
CA HIS A 42 4.38 8.47 -2.37
C HIS A 42 5.82 8.68 -2.86
N ASP A 43 6.55 9.59 -2.22
CA ASP A 43 7.90 9.97 -2.66
C ASP A 43 8.91 8.84 -2.48
N GLU A 44 8.75 8.04 -1.41
CA GLU A 44 9.59 6.89 -1.12
C GLU A 44 9.46 5.79 -2.19
N ILE A 45 8.23 5.50 -2.65
CA ILE A 45 8.01 4.53 -3.73
C ILE A 45 8.77 4.95 -5.00
N PHE A 46 8.71 6.22 -5.40
CA PHE A 46 9.41 6.71 -6.59
C PHE A 46 10.93 6.86 -6.40
N SER A 47 11.41 6.94 -5.15
CA SER A 47 12.85 6.86 -4.84
C SER A 47 13.40 5.47 -5.14
N GLN A 48 12.68 4.42 -4.70
CA GLN A 48 13.07 3.03 -4.89
C GLN A 48 13.05 2.56 -6.35
N LEU A 49 12.26 3.21 -7.21
CA LEU A 49 12.21 2.90 -8.65
C LEU A 49 13.37 3.51 -9.46
N ARG A 50 14.12 4.45 -8.87
CA ARG A 50 15.26 5.13 -9.52
C ARG A 50 16.61 4.47 -9.23
N GLY A 51 16.61 3.42 -8.39
CA GLY A 51 17.80 2.61 -8.06
C GLY A 51 18.10 1.53 -9.09
#